data_AF-A0A3C0PCH9-F1
#
_entry.id   AF-A0A3C0PCH9-F1
#
_cell.length_a   1.000
_cell.length_b   1.000
_cell.length_c   1.000
_cell.angle_alpha   90.00
_cell.angle_beta   90.00
_cell.angle_gamma   90.00
#
_symmetry.space_group_name_H-M   'P 1'
#
loop_
_entity.id
_entity.type
_entity.pdbx_description
1 polymer ?
#
loop_
_entity_poly.entity_id
_entity_poly.type
_entity_poly.pdbx_seq_one_letter_code
_entity_poly.pdbx_strand_id
1 'polypeptide(L)' 'MTFSIAELFEQHSTDKFDLHERHLNNQMVRMLKTIGYDRHYQRAVGQYLYDQAGTEYLDLLSGFGVFAIGRNHPT' A
#
# COMPACT_ATOMS: atom_id res chain seq x y z
N MET A 1 11.20 18.51 -22.00
CA MET A 1 11.04 17.24 -21.26
C MET A 1 9.58 16.83 -21.38
N THR A 2 9.32 15.61 -21.84
CA THR A 2 7.95 15.10 -21.98
C THR A 2 7.49 14.65 -20.60
N PHE A 3 6.31 15.12 -20.17
CA PHE A 3 5.72 14.72 -18.90
C PHE A 3 5.33 13.24 -18.95
N SER A 4 5.84 12.44 -18.01
CA SER A 4 5.51 11.02 -17.85
C SER A 4 4.93 10.77 -16.48
N ILE A 5 3.67 10.33 -16.43
CA ILE A 5 2.99 10.00 -15.16
C ILE A 5 3.65 8.79 -14.50
N ALA A 6 4.11 7.82 -15.30
CA ALA A 6 4.78 6.62 -14.79
C ALA A 6 6.09 6.98 -14.06
N GLU A 7 6.92 7.84 -14.67
CA GLU A 7 8.17 8.30 -14.07
C GLU A 7 7.92 9.05 -12.75
N LEU A 8 6.86 9.86 -12.69
CA LEU A 8 6.48 10.57 -11.46
C LEU A 8 6.06 9.61 -10.34
N PHE A 9 5.29 8.57 -10.64
CA PHE A 9 4.94 7.57 -9.62
C PHE A 9 6.16 6.84 -9.08
N GLU A 10 7.12 6.51 -9.94
CA GLU A 10 8.34 5.82 -9.53
C GLU A 10 9.20 6.70 -8.63
N GLN A 11 9.40 7.97 -9.02
CA GLN A 11 10.15 8.98 -8.25
C GLN A 11 9.55 9.22 -6.85
N HIS A 12 8.22 9.21 -6.72
CA HIS A 12 7.53 9.56 -5.47
C HIS A 12 6.98 8.35 -4.70
N SER A 13 7.30 7.13 -5.12
CA SER A 13 6.78 5.87 -4.52
C SER A 13 7.11 5.72 -3.03
N THR A 14 8.18 6.36 -2.56
CA THR A 14 8.63 6.31 -1.16
C THR A 14 8.04 7.43 -0.29
N ASP A 15 7.48 8.48 -0.90
CA ASP A 15 7.03 9.69 -0.19
C ASP A 15 5.67 9.53 0.50
N LYS A 16 4.99 8.38 0.31
CA LYS A 16 3.57 8.22 0.69
C LYS A 16 3.30 8.55 2.15
N PHE A 17 4.19 8.14 3.06
CA PHE A 17 3.97 8.35 4.50
C PHE A 17 4.22 9.80 4.90
N ASP A 18 5.24 10.43 4.32
CA ASP A 18 5.54 11.84 4.54
C ASP A 18 4.41 12.72 4.03
N LEU A 19 3.89 12.41 2.84
CA LEU A 19 2.74 13.12 2.26
C LEU A 19 1.47 12.89 3.09
N HIS A 20 1.21 11.66 3.54
CA HIS A 20 0.06 11.35 4.38
C HIS A 20 0.16 12.02 5.76
N GLU A 21 1.37 12.13 6.31
CA GLU A 21 1.63 12.82 7.57
C GLU A 21 1.39 14.34 7.45
N ARG A 22 1.85 14.95 6.35
CA ARG A 22 1.73 16.40 6.11
C ARG A 22 0.33 16.84 5.69
N HIS A 23 -0.40 16.00 4.96
CA HIS A 23 -1.61 16.43 4.25
C HIS A 23 -2.88 15.66 4.59
N LEU A 24 -2.80 14.56 5.33
CA LEU A 24 -3.96 13.76 5.71
C LEU A 24 -4.01 13.57 7.23
N ASN A 25 -3.72 12.36 7.71
CA ASN A 25 -3.81 12.01 9.12
C ASN A 25 -2.46 11.53 9.65
N ASN A 26 -1.77 12.41 10.38
CA ASN A 26 -0.50 12.11 11.04
C ASN A 26 -0.64 10.97 12.07
N GLN A 27 -1.70 10.98 12.88
CA GLN A 27 -1.88 9.98 13.94
C GLN A 27 -2.01 8.56 13.38
N MET A 28 -2.67 8.42 12.23
CA MET A 28 -2.76 7.12 11.55
C MET A 28 -1.39 6.61 11.10
N VAL A 29 -0.54 7.47 10.53
CA VAL A 29 0.83 7.09 10.12
C VAL A 29 1.66 6.66 11.33
N ARG A 30 1.59 7.40 12.44
CA ARG A 30 2.28 7.04 13.69
C ARG A 30 1.85 5.69 14.24
N MET A 31 0.54 5.44 14.26
CA MET A 31 -0.03 4.19 14.71
C MET A 31 0.45 3.01 13.85
N LEU A 32 0.38 3.13 12.52
CA LEU A 32 0.82 2.08 11.59
C LEU A 32 2.31 1.76 11.73
N LYS A 33 3.17 2.79 11.86
CA LYS A 33 4.60 2.62 12.13
C LYS A 33 4.83 1.88 13.46
N THR A 34 4.07 2.23 14.49
CA THR A 34 4.19 1.62 15.83
C THR A 34 3.88 0.13 15.83
N ILE A 35 2.87 -0.30 15.08
CA ILE A 35 2.49 -1.72 14.98
C ILE A 35 3.22 -2.47 13.85
N GLY A 36 4.14 -1.81 13.13
CA GLY A 36 4.91 -2.40 12.03
C GLY A 36 4.11 -2.66 10.75
N TYR A 37 2.98 -1.98 10.57
CA TYR A 37 2.10 -2.08 9.39
C TYR A 37 2.34 -0.97 8.36
N ASP A 38 3.41 -0.20 8.50
CA ASP A 38 3.89 0.80 7.56
C ASP A 38 4.57 0.16 6.33
N ARG A 39 3.90 -0.81 5.69
CA ARG A 39 4.41 -1.54 4.52
C ARG A 39 4.02 -0.87 3.21
N HIS A 40 4.89 -1.01 2.21
CA HIS A 40 4.67 -0.54 0.84
C HIS A 40 4.24 -1.71 -0.04
N TYR A 41 2.94 -1.99 -0.05
CA TYR A 41 2.36 -3.01 -0.92
C TYR A 41 2.32 -2.51 -2.37
N GLN A 42 2.86 -3.31 -3.29
CA GLN A 42 2.90 -3.02 -4.73
C GLN A 42 1.94 -3.92 -5.53
N ARG A 43 1.62 -5.10 -4.99
CA ARG A 43 0.73 -6.06 -5.65
C ARG A 43 -0.16 -6.75 -4.62
N ALA A 44 -1.35 -7.13 -5.06
CA ALA A 44 -2.29 -7.91 -4.27
C ALA A 44 -2.99 -8.93 -5.18
N VAL A 45 -3.08 -10.20 -4.78
CA VAL A 45 -3.74 -11.26 -5.55
C VAL A 45 -4.36 -12.25 -4.59
N GLY A 46 -5.65 -12.53 -4.76
CA GLY A 46 -6.37 -13.46 -3.87
C GLY A 46 -6.29 -12.99 -2.41
N GLN A 47 -5.88 -13.88 -1.51
CA GLN A 47 -5.74 -13.60 -0.09
C GLN A 47 -4.39 -12.95 0.30
N TYR A 48 -3.56 -12.53 -0.66
CA TYR A 48 -2.20 -12.09 -0.39
C TYR A 48 -1.91 -10.65 -0.83
N LEU A 49 -1.08 -9.98 -0.03
CA LEU A 49 -0.42 -8.71 -0.35
C LEU A 49 1.08 -8.94 -0.52
N TYR A 50 1.70 -8.18 -1.43
CA TYR A 50 3.13 -8.25 -1.71
C TYR A 50 3.75 -6.88 -1.57
N ASP A 51 4.77 -6.76 -0.73
CA ASP A 51 5.53 -5.52 -0.59
C ASP A 51 6.56 -5.32 -1.70
N GLN A 52 7.25 -4.19 -1.65
CA GLN A 52 8.31 -3.81 -2.59
C GLN A 52 9.52 -4.76 -2.61
N ALA A 53 9.73 -5.56 -1.55
CA ALA A 53 10.77 -6.58 -1.51
C ALA A 53 10.26 -7.94 -2.03
N GLY A 54 8.98 -8.02 -2.42
CA GLY A 54 8.34 -9.26 -2.84
C GLY A 54 7.87 -10.14 -1.68
N THR A 55 7.92 -9.65 -0.43
CA THR A 55 7.46 -10.41 0.73
C THR A 55 5.95 -10.61 0.66
N GLU A 56 5.51 -11.84 0.84
CA GLU A 56 4.10 -12.22 0.84
C GLU A 56 3.49 -12.12 2.25
N TYR A 57 2.32 -11.50 2.33
CA TYR A 57 1.55 -11.34 3.56
C TYR A 57 0.14 -11.87 3.35
N LEU A 58 -0.30 -12.77 4.25
CA LEU A 58 -1.69 -13.21 4.31
C LEU A 58 -2.59 -12.06 4.79
N ASP A 59 -3.54 -11.64 3.95
CA ASP A 59 -4.45 -10.53 4.23
C ASP A 59 -5.63 -10.96 5.10
N LEU A 60 -5.42 -10.96 6.41
CA LEU A 60 -6.46 -11.24 7.40
C LEU A 60 -7.32 -10.00 7.74
N LEU A 61 -6.96 -8.83 7.22
CA LEU A 61 -7.80 -7.63 7.33
C LEU A 61 -8.89 -7.64 6.24
N SER A 62 -8.58 -8.19 5.07
CA SER A 62 -9.48 -8.28 3.91
C SER A 62 -10.13 -6.93 3.55
N GLY A 63 -9.42 -5.82 3.80
CA GLY A 63 -9.96 -4.48 3.60
C GLY A 63 -11.24 -4.23 4.40
N PHE A 64 -11.28 -4.68 5.66
CA PHE A 64 -12.49 -4.68 6.50
C PHE A 64 -13.64 -5.50 5.92
N GLY A 65 -13.31 -6.62 5.27
CA GLY A 65 -14.27 -7.56 4.66
C GLY A 65 -14.66 -7.24 3.21
N VAL A 66 -14.15 -6.15 2.63
CA VAL A 66 -14.41 -5.78 1.23
C VAL A 66 -13.88 -6.83 0.25
N PHE A 67 -12.75 -7.46 0.55
CA PHE A 67 -12.10 -8.43 -0.34
C PHE A 67 -12.51 -9.87 -0.05
N ALA A 68 -13.83 -10.14 0.02
CA ALA A 68 -14.38 -11.45 0.35
C ALA A 68 -13.99 -12.56 -0.64
N ILE A 69 -13.84 -12.22 -1.92
CA ILE A 69 -13.35 -13.14 -2.98
C ILE A 69 -11.85 -12.92 -3.29
N GLY A 70 -11.13 -12.23 -2.40
CA GLY A 70 -9.75 -11.86 -2.59
C GLY A 70 -9.53 -10.60 -3.45
N ARG A 71 -8.29 -10.14 -3.44
CA ARG A 71 -7.79 -8.97 -4.15
C ARG A 71 -7.65 -9.28 -5.63
N ASN A 72 -8.08 -8.36 -6.51
CA ASN A 72 -7.93 -8.45 -7.97
C ASN A 72 -8.43 -9.78 -8.56
N HIS A 73 -9.65 -10.19 -8.17
CA HIS A 73 -10.27 -11.40 -8.69
C HIS A 73 -10.42 -11.32 -10.23
N PRO A 74 -10.12 -12.39 -10.99
CA PRO A 74 -9.97 -12.35 -12.46
C PRO A 74 -11.27 -12.25 -13.28
N THR A 75 -12.43 -12.01 -12.65
CA THR A 75 -13.76 -12.09 -13.28
C THR A 75 -14.51 -10.78 -13.22
#